data_AF-A0A8W8KT45-F1
#
_entry.id   AF-A0A8W8KT45-F1
#
_cell.length_a   1.000
_cell.length_b   1.000
_cell.length_c   1.000
_cell.angle_alpha   90.00
_cell.angle_beta   90.00
_cell.angle_gamma   90.00
#
_symmetry.space_group_name_H-M   'P 1'
#
loop_
_entity.id
_entity.type
_entity.pdbx_description
1 polymer ?
#
loop_
_entity_poly.entity_id
_entity_poly.type
_entity_poly.pdbx_seq_one_letter_code
_entity_poly.pdbx_strand_id
1 'polypeptide(L)'
;ELISDMLVVDPADRLSAVDILGHPWVTAETVKDEELSVGENIRHFSRRDKPSRSRAGIRLVASTPLDHPSRYFQGRRAGLTVPSKQQTSTEGEDEDEIF
;
A
#
# COMPACT_ATOMS: atom_id res chain seq x y z
N GLU A 1 -9.96 14.28 18.46
CA GLU A 1 -11.20 13.82 17.83
C GLU A 1 -11.02 13.50 16.36
N LEU A 2 -11.01 14.43 15.39
CA LEU A 2 -11.00 14.11 13.94
C LEU A 2 -10.19 12.86 13.49
N ILE A 3 -8.88 12.82 13.78
CA ILE A 3 -8.02 11.70 13.36
C ILE A 3 -8.45 10.38 14.04
N SER A 4 -8.83 10.44 15.32
CA SER A 4 -9.34 9.27 16.06
C SER A 4 -10.60 8.71 15.41
N ASP A 5 -11.54 9.60 15.04
CA ASP A 5 -12.83 9.21 14.46
C ASP A 5 -12.68 8.71 13.01
N MET A 6 -11.61 9.10 12.31
CA MET A 6 -11.22 8.55 11.01
C MET A 6 -10.55 7.18 11.08
N LEU A 7 -9.97 6.82 12.23
CA LEU A 7 -9.19 5.59 12.42
C LEU A 7 -9.94 4.51 13.22
N VAL A 8 -11.26 4.64 13.36
CA VAL A 8 -12.11 3.62 13.98
C VAL A 8 -12.07 2.31 13.19
N VAL A 9 -11.94 1.20 13.92
CA VAL A 9 -11.83 -0.17 13.35
C VAL A 9 -13.13 -0.58 12.67
N ASP A 10 -14.26 -0.34 13.31
CA ASP A 10 -15.57 -0.58 12.73
C ASP A 10 -15.86 0.49 11.64
N PRO A 11 -16.06 0.09 10.37
CA PRO A 11 -16.37 1.04 9.32
C PRO A 11 -17.73 1.72 9.48
N ALA A 12 -18.68 1.13 10.22
CA ALA A 12 -19.99 1.74 10.45
C ALA A 12 -19.92 2.96 11.39
N ASP A 13 -18.98 2.92 12.34
CA ASP A 13 -18.76 4.00 13.31
C ASP A 13 -17.72 5.03 12.83
N ARG A 14 -17.01 4.74 11.73
CA ARG A 14 -16.01 5.65 11.14
C ARG A 14 -16.70 6.81 10.42
N LEU A 15 -16.17 8.02 10.60
CA LEU A 15 -16.67 9.20 9.88
C LEU A 15 -16.65 9.01 8.36
N SER A 16 -17.76 9.38 7.72
CA SER A 16 -17.83 9.43 6.27
C SER A 16 -17.10 10.67 5.72
N ALA A 17 -16.85 10.71 4.41
CA ALA A 17 -16.27 11.89 3.77
C ALA A 17 -17.12 13.15 3.98
N VAL A 18 -18.45 13.01 4.03
CA VAL A 18 -19.37 14.13 4.24
C VAL A 18 -19.22 14.66 5.67
N ASP A 19 -19.11 13.78 6.65
CA ASP A 19 -18.96 14.17 8.06
C ASP A 19 -17.61 14.86 8.31
N ILE A 20 -16.54 14.37 7.67
CA ILE A 20 -15.20 14.99 7.73
C ILE A 20 -15.26 16.43 7.21
N LEU A 21 -15.97 16.68 6.10
CA LEU A 21 -16.11 18.02 5.53
C LEU A 21 -16.91 18.97 6.43
N GLY A 22 -17.74 18.45 7.33
CA GLY A 22 -18.47 19.22 8.33
C GLY A 22 -17.72 19.37 9.67
N HIS A 23 -16.57 18.71 9.83
CA HIS A 23 -15.86 18.72 11.11
C HIS A 23 -15.20 20.10 11.35
N PRO A 24 -15.30 20.68 12.57
CA PRO A 24 -14.79 22.02 12.86
C PRO A 24 -13.32 22.24 12.50
N TRP A 25 -12.47 21.23 12.67
CA TRP A 25 -11.05 21.31 12.28
C TRP A 25 -10.83 21.45 10.76
N VAL A 26 -11.78 21.00 9.94
CA VAL A 26 -11.74 21.10 8.47
C VAL A 26 -12.46 22.38 8.00
N THR A 27 -13.56 22.75 8.65
CA THR A 27 -14.38 23.91 8.25
C THR A 27 -13.91 25.24 8.83
N ALA A 28 -13.12 25.23 9.91
CA ALA A 28 -12.64 26.47 10.52
C ALA A 28 -11.68 27.19 9.56
N GLU A 29 -12.08 28.39 9.13
CA GLU A 29 -11.28 29.26 8.27
C GLU A 29 -10.01 29.76 9.00
N THR A 30 -10.03 29.78 10.33
CA THR A 30 -8.91 30.12 11.20
C THR A 30 -8.31 28.86 11.82
N VAL A 31 -7.47 28.17 11.07
CA VAL A 31 -6.60 27.13 11.64
C VAL A 31 -5.62 27.83 12.58
N LYS A 32 -5.33 27.21 13.74
CA LYS A 32 -4.28 27.71 14.63
C LYS A 32 -2.96 27.72 13.87
N ASP A 33 -2.41 28.91 13.67
CA ASP A 33 -1.13 29.14 12.99
C ASP A 33 0.05 28.84 13.92
N GLU A 34 -0.04 27.72 14.64
CA GLU A 34 1.05 27.23 15.50
C GLU A 34 2.07 26.48 14.62
N GLU A 35 3.34 26.88 14.69
CA GLU A 35 4.40 26.21 13.95
C GLU A 35 4.59 24.77 14.46
N LEU A 36 4.37 23.80 13.58
CA LEU A 36 4.56 22.39 13.89
C LEU A 36 5.95 21.92 13.43
N SER A 37 6.79 21.51 14.37
CA SER A 37 8.08 20.88 14.07
C SER A 37 7.91 19.42 13.62
N VAL A 38 7.63 19.24 12.32
CA VAL A 38 7.38 17.92 11.70
C VAL A 38 8.55 17.41 10.85
N GLY A 39 9.61 18.20 10.70
CA GLY A 39 10.70 17.94 9.75
C GLY A 39 11.40 16.59 9.93
N GLU A 40 11.64 16.17 11.17
CA GLU A 40 12.24 14.87 11.47
C GLU A 40 11.28 13.71 11.24
N ASN A 41 10.01 13.85 11.66
CA ASN A 41 8.97 12.85 11.46
C ASN A 41 8.72 12.54 9.97
N ILE A 42 8.86 13.55 9.10
CA ILE A 42 8.71 13.39 7.65
C ILE A 42 9.80 12.47 7.05
N ARG A 43 10.94 12.26 7.72
CA ARG A 43 12.02 11.37 7.22
C ARG A 43 11.62 9.89 7.17
N HIS A 44 10.65 9.48 7.97
CA HIS A 44 10.12 8.11 7.94
C HIS A 44 9.31 7.81 6.68
N PHE A 45 8.92 8.85 5.93
CA PHE A 45 8.28 8.72 4.63
C PHE A 45 9.35 8.77 3.54
N SER A 46 9.28 7.85 2.58
CA SER A 46 10.23 7.78 1.48
C SER A 46 10.23 9.08 0.68
N ARG A 47 11.22 9.94 0.92
CA ARG A 47 11.54 11.06 0.03
C ARG A 47 12.20 10.48 -1.21
N ARG A 48 11.42 10.35 -2.29
CA ARG A 48 12.02 10.13 -3.60
C ARG A 48 12.85 11.34 -3.97
N ASP A 49 13.93 11.11 -4.72
CA ASP A 49 14.75 12.18 -5.28
C ASP A 49 13.85 13.26 -5.87
N LYS A 50 14.20 14.51 -5.59
CA LYS A 50 13.42 15.69 -5.97
C LYS A 50 13.07 15.54 -7.46
N PRO A 51 11.80 15.24 -7.80
CA PRO A 51 11.47 15.00 -9.19
C PRO A 51 11.82 16.28 -9.94
N SER A 52 12.64 16.17 -10.99
CA SER A 52 12.76 17.28 -11.92
C SER A 52 11.34 17.67 -12.34
N ARG A 53 11.09 18.95 -12.62
CA ARG A 53 9.74 19.43 -12.99
C ARG A 53 9.11 18.58 -14.11
N SER A 54 9.95 18.03 -14.99
CA SER A 54 9.58 17.09 -16.05
C SER A 54 9.08 15.72 -15.56
N ARG A 55 9.49 15.22 -14.39
CA ARG A 55 9.12 13.88 -13.85
C ARG A 55 8.08 13.93 -12.73
N ALA A 56 7.69 15.12 -12.28
CA ALA A 56 6.65 15.28 -11.26
C ALA A 56 5.31 14.70 -11.77
N GLY A 57 4.65 13.86 -10.98
CA GLY A 57 3.34 13.30 -11.32
C GLY A 57 3.34 12.16 -12.37
N ILE A 58 4.39 11.99 -13.19
CA ILE A 58 4.42 10.95 -14.25
C ILE A 58 4.07 9.57 -13.71
N ARG A 59 4.62 9.17 -12.56
CA ARG A 59 4.34 7.84 -11.99
C ARG A 59 2.87 7.62 -11.65
N LEU A 60 2.16 8.66 -11.20
CA LEU A 60 0.75 8.56 -10.86
C LEU A 60 -0.11 8.38 -12.12
N VAL A 61 0.24 9.08 -13.21
CA VAL A 61 -0.49 8.98 -14.48
C VAL A 61 -0.17 7.67 -15.20
N ALA A 62 1.07 7.22 -15.15
CA ALA A 62 1.52 5.99 -15.79
C ALA A 62 1.13 4.72 -15.01
N SER A 63 0.77 4.82 -13.73
CA SER A 63 0.33 3.66 -12.95
C SER A 63 -1.05 3.21 -13.37
N THR A 64 -1.15 1.94 -13.73
CA THR A 64 -2.40 1.27 -14.08
C THR A 64 -2.83 0.33 -12.96
N PRO A 65 -4.10 -0.12 -12.94
CA PRO A 65 -4.55 -1.11 -11.95
C PRO A 65 -3.73 -2.40 -11.93
N LEU A 66 -3.11 -2.77 -13.06
CA LEU A 66 -2.28 -3.97 -13.18
C LEU A 66 -0.91 -3.84 -12.49
N ASP A 67 -0.44 -2.61 -12.23
CA ASP A 67 0.86 -2.34 -11.60
C ASP A 67 0.83 -2.47 -10.06
N HIS A 68 -0.33 -2.83 -9.49
CA HIS A 68 -0.57 -2.86 -8.04
C HIS A 68 -0.82 -4.30 -7.54
N PRO A 69 0.22 -5.13 -7.39
CA PRO A 69 0.07 -6.43 -6.74
C PRO A 69 -0.36 -6.26 -5.27
N SER A 70 -0.98 -7.28 -4.69
CA SER A 70 -1.31 -7.28 -3.26
C SER A 70 -0.04 -7.09 -2.43
N ARG A 71 -0.02 -6.04 -1.62
CA ARG A 71 1.06 -5.74 -0.67
C ARG A 71 0.76 -6.24 0.75
N TYR A 72 -0.42 -6.81 0.94
CA TYR A 72 -0.85 -7.37 2.22
C TYR A 72 -0.81 -8.89 2.11
N PHE A 73 0.19 -9.49 2.74
CA PHE A 73 0.20 -10.92 3.00
C PHE A 73 -0.32 -11.13 4.42
N GLN A 74 -1.56 -11.57 4.55
CA GLN A 74 -2.02 -12.07 5.83
C GLN A 74 -1.28 -13.39 6.05
N GLY A 75 -0.23 -13.36 6.89
CA GLY A 75 0.55 -14.54 7.25
C GLY A 75 -0.39 -15.71 7.49
N ARG A 76 -0.08 -16.89 6.94
CA ARG A 76 -0.91 -18.09 7.06
C ARG A 76 -1.21 -18.29 8.55
N ARG A 77 -2.44 -18.00 8.98
CA ARG A 77 -3.00 -18.64 10.16
C ARG A 77 -2.88 -20.13 9.84
N ALA A 78 -2.04 -20.85 10.58
CA ALA A 78 -1.63 -22.21 10.28
C ALA A 78 -2.84 -23.05 9.82
N GLY A 79 -2.79 -23.60 8.60
CA GLY A 79 -3.93 -24.38 8.11
C GLY A 79 -4.00 -24.81 6.65
N LEU A 80 -3.09 -24.43 5.77
CA LEU A 80 -3.05 -25.01 4.42
C LEU A 80 -1.59 -25.29 4.05
N THR A 81 -1.15 -26.52 4.27
CA THR A 81 0.05 -27.08 3.65
C THR A 81 -0.22 -27.15 2.14
N VAL A 82 0.64 -26.53 1.35
CA VAL A 82 0.69 -26.83 -0.09
C VAL A 82 1.56 -28.09 -0.19
N PRO A 83 1.07 -29.22 -0.72
CA PRO A 83 1.94 -30.37 -0.92
C PRO A 83 3.02 -29.97 -1.92
N SER A 84 4.29 -30.06 -1.47
CA SER A 84 5.45 -29.98 -2.34
C SER A 84 5.31 -31.08 -3.39
N LYS A 85 5.22 -30.71 -4.66
CA LYS A 85 5.24 -31.66 -5.77
C LYS A 85 6.63 -32.29 -5.75
N GLN A 86 6.73 -33.53 -5.26
CA GLN A 86 7.94 -34.32 -5.34
C GLN A 86 8.37 -34.38 -6.81
N GLN A 87 9.52 -33.79 -7.07
CA GLN A 87 10.27 -33.94 -8.30
C GLN A 87 10.79 -35.38 -8.29
N THR A 88 10.04 -36.29 -8.92
CA THR A 88 10.52 -37.65 -9.20
C THR A 88 11.55 -37.53 -10.31
N SER A 89 12.81 -37.57 -9.91
CA SER A 89 13.93 -37.95 -10.75
C SER A 89 13.67 -39.38 -11.26
N THR A 90 13.51 -39.52 -12.56
CA THR A 90 13.76 -40.77 -13.28
C THR A 90 14.77 -40.44 -14.36
N GLU A 91 16.04 -40.62 -14.02
CA GLU A 91 17.11 -40.90 -14.98
C GLU A 91 16.85 -42.28 -15.60
N GLY A 92 17.31 -42.45 -16.84
CA GLY A 92 17.09 -43.61 -17.71
C GLY A 92 16.72 -43.07 -19.09
N GLU A 93 17.69 -42.53 -19.84
CA GLU A 93 18.45 -43.32 -20.83
C GLU A 93 17.50 -44.07 -21.75
N ASP A 94 17.27 -43.50 -22.93
CA ASP A 94 17.19 -44.26 -24.19
C ASP A 94 17.55 -43.26 -25.29
N GLU A 95 18.80 -43.35 -25.72
CA GLU A 95 19.23 -42.97 -27.06
C GLU A 95 18.36 -43.75 -28.05
N ASP A 96 17.82 -43.10 -29.09
CA ASP A 96 17.67 -43.69 -30.43
C ASP A 96 17.13 -42.67 -31.45
N GLU A 97 18.03 -42.31 -32.36
CA GLU A 97 17.90 -42.12 -33.81
C GLU A 97 16.74 -41.34 -34.50
N ILE A 98 17.16 -40.33 -35.29
CA ILE A 98 16.94 -40.09 -36.75
C ILE A 98 15.46 -40.05 -37.23
N PHE A 99 14.94 -38.99 -37.88
CA PHE A 99 15.36 -38.24 -39.08
C PHE A 99 15.01 -36.74 -38.98
#